data_AF-A0A223I185-F1
#
_entry.id   AF-A0A223I185-F1
#
_cell.length_a   1.000
_cell.length_b   1.000
_cell.length_c   1.000
_cell.angle_alpha   90.00
_cell.angle_beta   90.00
_cell.angle_gamma   90.00
#
_symmetry.space_group_name_H-M   'P 1'
#
loop_
_entity.id
_entity.type
_entity.pdbx_description
1 polymer ?
#
loop_
_entity_poly.entity_id
_entity_poly.type
_entity_poly.pdbx_seq_one_letter_code
_entity_poly.pdbx_strand_id
1 'polypeptide(L)' 'MKKQTAGRDALGSFAPKFAELNDDILFGEVWSREDKLSLRDRSIVTVTALIAKGIFDNSLKYHITNAKKKWC' A
#
# COMPACT_ATOMS: atom_id res chain seq x y z
N MET A 1 5.47 10.96 3.13
CA MET A 1 5.58 10.01 1.99
C MET A 1 5.61 10.74 0.64
N LYS A 2 6.28 10.20 -0.39
CA LYS A 2 6.17 10.69 -1.78
C LYS A 2 4.78 10.34 -2.33
N LYS A 3 4.12 11.29 -3.00
CA LYS A 3 2.81 11.09 -3.64
C LYS A 3 2.86 9.87 -4.57
N GLN A 4 1.90 8.96 -4.40
CA GLN A 4 1.74 7.78 -5.26
C GLN A 4 0.78 8.09 -6.41
N THR A 5 1.13 7.64 -7.62
CA THR A 5 0.32 7.79 -8.85
C THR A 5 0.08 6.45 -9.55
N ALA A 6 0.55 5.35 -8.96
CA ALA A 6 0.55 4.03 -9.60
C ALA A 6 -0.87 3.55 -9.97
N GLY A 7 -1.90 3.98 -9.22
CA GLY A 7 -3.29 3.66 -9.53
C GLY A 7 -3.71 4.29 -10.85
N ARG A 8 -3.49 5.60 -11.02
CA ARG A 8 -3.77 6.30 -12.29
C ARG A 8 -2.89 5.82 -13.43
N ASP A 9 -1.60 5.59 -13.17
CA ASP A 9 -0.65 5.16 -14.20
C ASP A 9 -1.00 3.77 -14.77
N ALA A 10 -1.46 2.84 -13.92
CA ALA A 10 -1.76 1.47 -14.34
C ALA A 10 -3.24 1.23 -14.72
N LEU A 11 -4.18 1.91 -14.04
CA LEU A 11 -5.61 1.60 -14.11
C LEU A 11 -6.49 2.81 -14.46
N GLY A 12 -5.91 3.98 -14.74
CA GLY A 12 -6.66 5.22 -14.96
C GLY A 12 -7.70 5.14 -16.08
N SER A 13 -7.40 4.43 -17.18
CA SER A 13 -8.33 4.26 -18.30
C SER A 13 -9.33 3.12 -18.08
N PHE A 14 -8.90 2.00 -17.48
CA PHE A 14 -9.72 0.81 -17.29
C PHE A 14 -10.68 0.93 -16.10
N ALA A 15 -10.20 1.48 -14.99
CA ALA A 15 -10.94 1.61 -13.73
C ALA A 15 -10.65 2.97 -13.06
N PRO A 16 -11.12 4.08 -13.66
CA PRO A 16 -10.77 5.45 -13.24
C PRO A 16 -11.07 5.72 -11.77
N LYS A 17 -12.21 5.24 -11.25
CA LYS A 17 -12.56 5.44 -9.84
C LYS A 17 -11.65 4.65 -8.91
N PHE A 18 -11.26 3.43 -9.29
CA PHE A 18 -10.33 2.63 -8.49
C PHE A 18 -8.94 3.28 -8.45
N ALA A 19 -8.47 3.79 -9.59
CA ALA A 19 -7.22 4.55 -9.68
C ALA A 19 -7.21 5.78 -8.77
N GLU A 20 -8.30 6.57 -8.78
CA GLU A 20 -8.48 7.72 -7.88
C GLU A 20 -8.44 7.29 -6.40
N LEU A 21 -9.22 6.28 -6.02
CA LEU A 21 -9.27 5.79 -4.64
C LEU A 21 -7.91 5.25 -4.16
N ASN A 22 -7.15 4.58 -5.02
CA ASN A 22 -5.82 4.09 -4.69
C ASN A 22 -4.86 5.24 -4.38
N ASP A 23 -4.79 6.23 -5.27
CA ASP A 23 -3.80 7.30 -5.15
C ASP A 23 -4.16 8.31 -4.06
N ASP A 24 -5.42 8.75 -4.04
CA ASP A 24 -5.83 9.88 -3.19
C ASP A 24 -6.26 9.40 -1.80
N ILE A 25 -7.03 8.31 -1.73
CA ILE A 25 -7.56 7.83 -0.45
C ILE A 25 -6.60 6.86 0.21
N LEU A 26 -6.25 5.75 -0.45
CA LEU A 26 -5.39 4.73 0.17
C LEU A 26 -4.01 5.32 0.51
N PHE A 27 -3.31 5.89 -0.46
CA PHE A 27 -1.97 6.43 -0.23
C PHE A 27 -1.94 7.90 0.19
N GLY A 28 -2.84 8.73 -0.33
CA GLY A 28 -2.91 10.15 0.02
C GLY A 28 -3.44 10.42 1.43
N GLU A 29 -4.32 9.58 1.96
CA GLU A 29 -4.91 9.76 3.29
C GLU A 29 -4.62 8.60 4.26
N VAL A 30 -4.92 7.35 3.88
CA VAL A 30 -4.90 6.24 4.83
C VAL A 30 -3.47 5.90 5.26
N TRP A 31 -2.55 5.75 4.31
CA TRP A 31 -1.14 5.44 4.58
C TRP A 31 -0.34 6.67 5.03
N SER A 32 -0.78 7.89 4.71
CA SER A 32 -0.10 9.13 5.10
C SER A 32 -0.32 9.52 6.57
N ARG A 33 -1.32 8.93 7.26
CA ARG A 33 -1.60 9.07 8.70
C ARG A 33 -0.55 8.39 9.60
N GLU A 34 0.72 8.73 9.40
CA GLU A 34 1.85 8.17 10.17
C GLU A 34 1.85 8.64 11.64
N ASP A 35 1.13 9.72 11.97
CA ASP A 35 0.92 10.21 13.34
C ASP A 35 0.05 9.26 14.19
N LYS A 36 -0.80 8.45 13.55
CA LYS A 36 -1.68 7.48 14.23
C LYS A 36 -1.08 6.09 14.34
N LEU A 37 -0.34 5.68 13.31
CA LEU A 37 0.35 4.40 13.27
C LEU A 37 1.53 4.55 12.32
N SER A 38 2.72 4.21 12.80
CA SER A 38 3.95 4.38 12.03
C SER A 38 3.90 3.60 10.71
N LEU A 39 4.64 4.05 9.70
CA LEU A 39 4.76 3.32 8.44
C LEU A 39 5.31 1.89 8.64
N ARG A 40 6.18 1.71 9.63
CA ARG A 40 6.71 0.41 10.04
C ARG A 40 5.59 -0.53 10.48
N ASP A 41 4.74 -0.10 11.41
CA ASP A 41 3.70 -0.95 11.98
C ASP A 41 2.56 -1.19 10.99
N ARG A 42 2.22 -0.21 10.16
CA ARG A 42 1.31 -0.41 9.01
C ARG A 42 1.80 -1.50 8.07
N SER A 43 3.10 -1.50 7.79
CA SER A 43 3.73 -2.51 6.93
C SER A 43 3.64 -3.90 7.56
N ILE A 44 3.88 -4.03 8.88
CA ILE A 44 3.72 -5.29 9.63
C ILE A 44 2.29 -5.79 9.50
N VAL A 45 1.32 -4.97 9.89
CA VAL A 45 -0.10 -5.36 9.90
C VAL A 45 -0.56 -5.79 8.51
N THR A 46 -0.13 -5.08 7.46
CA THR A 46 -0.47 -5.43 6.07
C THR A 46 0.10 -6.80 5.69
N VAL A 47 1.40 -7.05 5.97
CA VAL A 47 2.03 -8.35 5.68
C VAL A 47 1.36 -9.48 6.47
N THR A 48 1.09 -9.27 7.76
CA THR A 48 0.38 -10.24 8.59
C THR A 48 -1.01 -10.55 8.04
N ALA A 49 -1.77 -9.53 7.62
CA ALA A 49 -3.10 -9.71 7.05
C ALA A 49 -3.08 -10.49 5.73
N LEU A 50 -2.10 -10.25 4.87
CA LEU A 50 -1.93 -11.00 3.62
C LEU A 50 -1.63 -12.48 3.90
N ILE A 51 -0.69 -12.77 4.80
CA ILE A 51 -0.33 -14.14 5.19
C ILE A 51 -1.52 -14.86 5.82
N ALA A 52 -2.21 -14.22 6.76
CA ALA A 52 -3.36 -14.80 7.45
C ALA A 52 -4.52 -15.11 6.50
N LYS A 53 -4.66 -14.35 5.40
CA LYS A 53 -5.65 -14.60 4.34
C LYS A 53 -5.19 -15.60 3.28
N GLY A 54 -3.97 -16.14 3.38
CA GLY A 54 -3.41 -17.04 2.37
C GLY A 54 -3.05 -16.35 1.04
N ILE A 55 -2.89 -15.03 1.04
CA ILE A 55 -2.53 -14.25 -0.15
C ILE A 55 -0.99 -14.24 -0.26
N PHE A 56 -0.46 -15.15 -1.08
CA PHE A 56 0.99 -15.36 -1.26
C PHE A 56 1.52 -14.95 -2.65
N ASP A 57 0.76 -14.13 -3.38
CA ASP A 57 1.08 -13.70 -4.73
C ASP A 57 2.04 -12.48 -4.78
N ASN A 58 2.05 -11.77 -5.91
CA ASN A 58 2.86 -10.57 -6.10
C ASN A 58 2.57 -9.47 -5.07
N SER A 59 1.36 -9.39 -4.51
CA SER A 59 1.04 -8.41 -3.47
C SER A 59 1.86 -8.67 -2.21
N LEU A 60 1.95 -9.92 -1.75
CA LEU A 60 2.78 -10.25 -0.59
C LEU A 60 4.26 -9.97 -0.86
N LYS A 61 4.77 -10.38 -2.03
CA LYS A 61 6.16 -10.12 -2.44
C LYS A 61 6.50 -8.63 -2.43
N TYR A 62 5.59 -7.79 -2.95
CA TYR A 62 5.75 -6.34 -2.95
C TYR A 62 5.75 -5.77 -1.53
N HIS A 63 4.77 -6.11 -0.71
CA HIS A 63 4.64 -5.57 0.64
C HIS A 63 5.77 -6.02 1.58
N ILE A 64 6.24 -7.26 1.51
CA ILE A 64 7.36 -7.73 2.35
C ILE A 64 8.69 -7.09 1.96
N THR A 65 8.92 -6.86 0.65
CA THR A 65 10.12 -6.19 0.15
C THR A 65 10.16 -4.72 0.61
N ASN A 66 9.03 -4.02 0.56
CA ASN A 66 8.95 -2.65 1.02
C ASN A 66 9.01 -2.54 2.55
N ALA A 67 8.38 -3.46 3.27
CA ALA A 67 8.51 -3.53 4.73
C ALA A 67 10.00 -3.64 5.10
N LYS A 68 10.75 -4.57 4.52
CA LYS A 68 12.19 -4.74 4.78
C LYS A 68 12.99 -3.45 4.53
N LYS A 69 12.73 -2.74 3.43
CA LYS A 69 13.41 -1.47 3.09
C LYS A 69 13.12 -0.32 4.06
N LYS A 70 12.02 -0.36 4.81
CA LYS A 70 11.60 0.70 5.74
C LYS A 70 12.04 0.44 7.18
N TRP A 71 12.60 -0.74 7.44
CA TRP A 71 13.10 -1.14 8.75
C TRP A 71 14.61 -0.92 8.91
N CYS A 72 15.33 -0.76 7.80
CA CYS A 72 16.71 -0.31 7.75
C CYS A 72 16.75 1.16 7.36
#